data_AF-A0AAT9EP00-F1
#
_entry.id   AF-A0AAT9EP00-F1
#
_cell.length_a   1.000
_cell.length_b   1.000
_cell.length_c   1.000
_cell.angle_alpha   90.00
_cell.angle_beta   90.00
_cell.angle_gamma   90.00
#
_symmetry.space_group_name_H-M   'P 1'
#
loop_
_entity.id
_entity.type
_entity.pdbx_description
1 polymer ?
#
loop_
_entity_poly.entity_id
_entity_poly.type
_entity_poly.pdbx_seq_one_letter_code
_entity_poly.pdbx_strand_id
1 'polypeptide(L)' 'MSKHTSSQVTKAKILRAVASSTAIETGVSVQKIEQQLKKNQAQAKAVGLAR' A
#
# COMPACT_ATOMS: atom_id res chain seq x y z
N MET A 1 15.09 -0.17 29.87
CA MET A 1 14.58 0.95 29.03
C MET A 1 14.30 0.44 27.62
N SER A 2 13.16 -0.21 27.36
CA SER A 2 12.74 -0.46 25.98
C SER A 2 12.00 0.79 25.51
N LYS A 3 12.70 1.68 24.80
CA LYS A 3 12.03 2.78 24.09
C LYS A 3 11.15 2.09 23.04
N HIS A 4 9.85 1.96 23.32
CA HIS A 4 8.86 1.83 22.27
C HIS A 4 8.99 3.10 21.43
N THR A 5 9.84 3.04 20.42
CA THR A 5 9.79 3.98 19.32
C THR A 5 8.40 3.77 18.75
N SER A 6 7.48 4.70 19.02
CA SER A 6 6.22 4.77 18.28
C SER A 6 6.64 5.05 16.85
N SER A 7 6.94 3.97 16.11
CA SER A 7 7.36 4.02 14.72
C SER A 7 6.15 4.55 13.99
N GLN A 8 6.17 5.86 13.76
CA GLN A 8 5.06 6.62 13.22
C GLN A 8 4.47 5.84 12.05
N VAL A 9 3.20 5.46 12.18
CA VAL A 9 2.53 4.65 11.17
C VAL A 9 2.31 5.55 9.97
N THR A 10 3.18 5.40 8.96
CA THR A 10 3.07 6.14 7.71
C THR A 10 2.06 5.46 6.78
N LYS A 11 1.42 6.25 5.91
CA LYS A 11 0.52 5.72 4.87
C LYS A 11 1.20 4.63 4.02
N ALA A 12 2.50 4.77 3.76
CA ALA A 12 3.30 3.78 3.06
C ALA A 12 3.38 2.44 3.82
N LYS A 13 3.50 2.47 5.14
CA LYS A 13 3.54 1.25 5.99
C LYS A 13 2.19 0.53 5.98
N ILE A 14 1.08 1.27 6.03
CA ILE A 14 -0.27 0.72 5.92
C ILE A 14 -0.48 0.09 4.54
N LEU A 15 -0.15 0.83 3.47
CA LEU A 15 -0.28 0.32 2.10
C LEU A 15 0.55 -0.94 1.87
N ARG A 16 1.76 -1.01 2.43
CA ARG A 16 2.60 -2.21 2.36
C ARG A 16 1.98 -3.39 3.12
N ALA A 17 1.44 -3.16 4.31
CA ALA A 17 0.78 -4.22 5.08
C ALA A 17 -0.43 -4.80 4.32
N VAL A 18 -1.25 -3.92 3.74
CA VAL A 18 -2.40 -4.32 2.90
C VAL A 18 -1.93 -5.07 1.65
N ALA A 19 -0.91 -4.57 0.95
CA ALA A 19 -0.36 -5.25 -0.22
C ALA A 19 0.19 -6.65 0.14
N SER A 20 0.81 -6.81 1.30
CA SER A 20 1.29 -8.10 1.81
C SER A 20 0.14 -9.07 2.12
N SER A 21 -0.92 -8.62 2.80
CA SER A 21 -2.08 -9.49 3.07
C SER A 21 -2.77 -9.92 1.78
N THR A 22 -2.93 -9.00 0.82
CA THR A 22 -3.49 -9.31 -0.49
C THR A 22 -2.58 -10.24 -1.28
N ALA A 23 -1.25 -10.11 -1.19
CA ALA A 23 -0.31 -11.02 -1.84
C ALA A 23 -0.44 -12.46 -1.31
N ILE A 24 -0.62 -12.62 0.00
CA ILE A 24 -0.83 -13.94 0.63
C ILE A 24 -2.15 -14.53 0.15
N GLU A 25 -3.22 -13.74 0.14
CA GLU A 25 -4.56 -14.20 -0.24
C GLU A 25 -4.68 -14.52 -1.74
N THR A 26 -4.07 -13.70 -2.60
CA THR A 26 -4.19 -13.82 -4.07
C THR A 26 -3.06 -14.60 -4.72
N GLY A 27 -1.97 -14.89 -3.99
CA GLY A 27 -0.76 -15.50 -4.55
C GLY A 27 0.04 -14.60 -5.50
N VAL A 28 -0.34 -13.33 -5.66
CA VAL A 28 0.34 -12.37 -6.53
C VAL A 28 1.49 -11.69 -5.76
N SER A 29 2.61 -11.41 -6.42
CA SER A 29 3.74 -10.74 -5.76
C SER A 29 3.38 -9.33 -5.27
N VAL A 30 3.89 -8.98 -4.08
CA VAL A 30 3.68 -7.65 -3.46
C VAL A 30 4.08 -6.52 -4.40
N GLN A 31 5.19 -6.67 -5.14
CA GLN A 31 5.65 -5.66 -6.09
C GLN A 31 4.65 -5.40 -7.22
N LYS A 32 3.98 -6.45 -7.71
CA LYS A 32 2.96 -6.31 -8.76
C LYS A 32 1.71 -5.61 -8.23
N ILE A 33 1.30 -5.92 -7.00
CA ILE A 33 0.18 -5.24 -6.33
C ILE A 33 0.52 -3.75 -6.10
N GLU A 34 1.73 -3.43 -5.63
CA GLU A 34 2.16 -2.04 -5.45
C GLU A 34 2.19 -1.27 -6.79
N GLN A 35 2.65 -1.89 -7.87
CA GLN A 35 2.57 -1.29 -9.21
C GLN A 35 1.14 -1.06 -9.67
N GLN A 36 0.25 -2.04 -9.44
CA GLN A 36 -1.15 -1.91 -9.82
C GLN A 36 -1.85 -0.80 -9.02
N LEU A 37 -1.58 -0.69 -7.73
CA LEU A 37 -2.10 0.38 -6.88
C LEU A 37 -1.67 1.76 -7.37
N LYS A 38 -0.40 1.92 -7.77
CA LYS A 38 0.10 3.17 -8.37
C LYS A 38 -0.64 3.52 -9.68
N LYS A 39 -0.83 2.54 -10.56
CA LYS A 39 -1.58 2.73 -11.82
C LYS A 39 -3.03 3.11 -11.56
N ASN A 40 -3.70 2.41 -10.65
CA ASN A 40 -5.08 2.68 -10.28
C ASN A 40 -5.22 4.08 -9.66
N GLN A 41 -4.25 4.51 -8.85
CA GLN A 41 -4.23 5.87 -8.30
C GLN A 41 -4.05 6.92 -9.39
N ALA A 42 -3.13 6.71 -10.34
CA ALA A 42 -2.93 7.62 -11.47
C ALA A 42 -4.19 7.73 -12.34
N GLN A 43 -4.85 6.60 -12.62
CA GLN A 43 -6.11 6.57 -13.35
C GLN A 43 -7.22 7.28 -12.58
N ALA A 44 -7.40 6.97 -11.30
CA ALA A 44 -8.40 7.61 -10.45
C ALA A 44 -8.20 9.13 -10.37
N LYS A 45 -6.94 9.59 -10.36
CA LYS A 45 -6.60 11.02 -10.44
C LYS A 45 -6.95 11.62 -11.80
N ALA A 46 -6.62 10.91 -12.89
CA ALA A 46 -6.92 11.35 -14.26
C ALA A 46 -8.42 11.49 -14.50
N VAL A 47 -9.24 10.62 -13.89
CA VAL A 47 -10.71 10.68 -14.00
C VAL A 47 -11.37 11.50 -12.88
N GLY A 48 -10.60 12.23 -12.06
CA GLY A 48 -11.12 13.09 -10.98
C GLY A 48 -11.79 12.35 -9.82
N LEU A 49 -11.69 11.02 -9.77
CA LEU A 49 -12.24 10.17 -8.70
C LEU A 49 -11.37 10.15 -7.45
N ALA A 50 -10.09 10.50 -7.57
CA ALA A 50 -9.16 10.64 -6.45
C ALA A 50 -8.55 12.05 -6.43
N ARG A 51 -8.42 12.62 -5.23
CA ARG A 51 -7.81 13.93 -4.98
C ARG A 51 -6.32 13.80 -4.71
#